data_AF-A0A6B1KRZ0-F1
#
_entry.id   AF-A0A6B1KRZ0-F1
#
_cell.length_a   1.000
_cell.length_b   1.000
_cell.length_c   1.000
_cell.angle_alpha   90.00
_cell.angle_beta   90.00
_cell.angle_gamma   90.00
#
_symmetry.space_group_name_H-M   'P 1'
#
loop_
_entity.id
_entity.type
_entity.pdbx_description
1 polymer ?
#
loop_
_entity_poly.entity_id
_entity_poly.type
_entity_poly.pdbx_seq_one_letter_code
_entity_poly.pdbx_strand_id
1 'polypeptide(L)'
;MSHSQLVPGVEVVAVPERGLAVRTAEGEFLSVRTADADQDALLSRLSGTAGVEPDDELVRIVRAFEDAGYLADGPQCPGWPADRRDIRLLGDPVLTEPLAVLLRSLGAEPRTAPPASAADGQSHSPGHLLAGDPAAVVWCLDGPVPEGLWDAADRLPERGIAWLRCHREGWQAYVEPLAATPGDVTSAHVRARRLAATPAHRELAAYWSGPRTSGPPVRFTVPAAGLLAALLADDLSRWITGAPDTGELPARRRLRRVDLRTLTVTEHPVLPVPDVAPMPKQAG
;
A
#
# COMPACT_ATOMS: atom_id res chain seq x y z
N MET A 1 -2.76 34.90 4.69
CA MET A 1 -1.50 34.58 4.00
C MET A 1 -1.23 33.11 4.25
N SER A 2 -0.94 32.33 3.21
CA SER A 2 -0.70 30.89 3.38
C SER A 2 0.59 30.65 4.14
N HIS A 3 0.56 29.80 5.17
CA HIS A 3 1.76 29.36 5.87
C HIS A 3 2.47 28.29 5.04
N SER A 4 3.12 28.73 3.95
CA SER A 4 4.03 27.87 3.17
C SER A 4 5.17 27.39 4.07
N GLN A 5 5.34 26.08 4.20
CA GLN A 5 6.43 25.42 4.94
C GLN A 5 7.11 24.39 4.04
N LEU A 6 8.33 23.97 4.40
CA LEU A 6 9.03 22.94 3.64
C LEU A 6 8.22 21.66 3.55
N VAL A 7 8.21 21.06 2.35
CA VAL A 7 7.63 19.73 2.16
C VAL A 7 8.44 18.69 2.94
N PRO A 8 7.81 17.62 3.46
CA PRO A 8 8.51 16.55 4.14
C PRO A 8 9.67 15.98 3.32
N GLY A 9 10.82 15.75 3.96
CA GLY A 9 12.03 15.24 3.32
C GLY A 9 12.94 16.31 2.73
N VAL A 10 12.47 17.55 2.60
CA VAL A 10 13.31 18.70 2.26
C VAL A 10 13.79 19.37 3.55
N GLU A 11 15.10 19.54 3.66
CA GLU A 11 15.74 20.15 4.83
C GLU A 11 16.63 21.31 4.41
N VAL A 12 16.74 22.34 5.24
CA VAL A 12 17.74 23.39 5.08
C VAL A 12 18.79 23.22 6.16
N VAL A 13 20.06 23.17 5.75
CA VAL A 13 21.20 22.99 6.64
C VAL A 13 22.19 24.14 6.47
N ALA A 14 22.78 24.58 7.59
CA ALA A 14 23.90 25.50 7.56
C ALA A 14 25.19 24.74 7.23
N VAL A 15 25.89 25.20 6.18
CA VAL A 15 27.17 24.68 5.74
C VAL A 15 28.26 25.67 6.16
N PRO A 16 29.21 25.25 7.02
CA PRO A 16 30.32 26.11 7.44
C PRO A 16 31.00 26.74 6.23
N GLU A 17 31.22 28.06 6.29
CA GLU A 17 31.90 28.86 5.25
C GLU A 17 31.18 28.95 3.89
N ARG A 18 30.01 28.29 3.73
CA ARG A 18 29.28 28.23 2.44
C ARG A 18 27.83 28.68 2.50
N GLY A 19 27.33 29.04 3.69
CA GLY A 19 25.96 29.52 3.88
C GLY A 19 24.96 28.38 4.00
N LEU A 20 23.77 28.52 3.40
CA LEU A 20 22.71 27.52 3.50
C LEU A 20 22.73 26.54 2.32
N ALA A 21 22.34 25.29 2.57
CA ALA A 21 22.06 24.30 1.53
C ALA A 21 20.72 23.63 1.77
N VAL A 22 20.00 23.34 0.68
CA VAL A 22 18.80 22.51 0.67
C VAL A 22 19.23 21.06 0.44
N ARG A 23 18.82 20.16 1.33
CA ARG A 23 18.80 18.72 1.07
C ARG A 23 17.41 18.38 0.49
N THR A 24 17.32 17.91 -0.74
CA THR A 24 16.05 17.52 -1.38
C THR A 24 15.48 16.24 -0.77
N ALA A 25 14.21 15.91 -1.03
CA ALA A 25 13.60 14.66 -0.57
C ALA A 25 14.37 13.42 -1.07
N GLU A 26 14.96 13.52 -2.27
CA GLU A 26 15.77 12.49 -2.93
C GLU A 26 17.20 12.41 -2.39
N GLY A 27 17.60 13.36 -1.53
CA GLY A 27 18.91 13.38 -0.87
C GLY A 27 19.99 14.14 -1.63
N GLU A 28 19.62 14.96 -2.61
CA GLU A 28 20.55 15.86 -3.30
C GLU A 28 20.81 17.13 -2.47
N PHE A 29 21.97 17.77 -2.65
CA PHE A 29 22.30 19.03 -1.98
C PHE A 29 22.40 20.17 -2.99
N LEU A 30 21.65 21.25 -2.75
CA LEU A 30 21.65 22.47 -3.55
C LEU A 30 22.06 23.67 -2.68
N SER A 31 23.00 24.49 -3.15
CA SER A 31 23.40 25.70 -2.43
C SER A 31 22.30 26.77 -2.51
N VAL A 32 21.95 27.39 -1.39
CA VAL A 32 21.04 28.54 -1.33
C VAL A 32 21.86 29.81 -1.29
N ARG A 33 21.70 30.66 -2.30
CA ARG A 33 22.29 31.99 -2.33
C ARG A 33 21.33 32.97 -1.68
N THR A 34 21.54 33.24 -0.39
CA THR A 34 20.69 34.17 0.37
C THR A 34 20.98 35.63 0.06
N ALA A 35 22.16 35.94 -0.47
CA ALA A 35 22.63 37.33 -0.67
C ALA A 35 22.40 38.15 0.61
N ASP A 36 21.66 39.25 0.53
CA ASP A 36 21.37 40.15 1.65
C ASP A 36 20.12 39.77 2.45
N ALA A 37 19.41 38.68 2.09
CA ALA A 37 18.23 38.24 2.82
C ALA A 37 18.59 37.76 4.25
N ASP A 38 17.74 38.13 5.21
CA ASP A 38 17.83 37.65 6.58
C ASP A 38 17.59 36.13 6.64
N GLN A 39 18.64 35.39 7.02
CA GLN A 39 18.63 33.94 7.11
C GLN A 39 17.68 33.43 8.21
N ASP A 40 17.54 34.15 9.33
CA ASP A 40 16.67 33.72 10.43
C ASP A 40 15.20 33.94 10.06
N ALA A 41 14.90 35.01 9.32
CA ALA A 41 13.58 35.26 8.75
C ALA A 41 13.21 34.18 7.71
N LEU A 42 14.16 33.79 6.86
CA LEU A 42 13.99 32.69 5.89
C LEU A 42 13.69 31.37 6.61
N LEU A 43 14.52 30.97 7.58
CA LEU A 43 14.33 29.72 8.32
C LEU A 43 13.01 29.68 9.08
N SER A 44 12.61 30.81 9.68
CA SER A 44 11.29 30.94 10.33
C SER A 44 10.16 30.70 9.32
N ARG A 45 10.23 31.36 8.16
CA ARG A 45 9.21 31.22 7.13
C ARG A 45 9.11 29.80 6.60
N LEU A 46 10.25 29.16 6.30
CA LEU A 46 10.35 27.79 5.80
C LEU A 46 9.88 26.75 6.82
N SER A 47 9.95 27.06 8.12
CA SER A 47 9.44 26.20 9.20
C SER A 47 7.93 26.40 9.44
N GLY A 48 7.26 27.25 8.68
CA GLY A 48 5.83 27.57 8.85
C GLY A 48 5.52 28.51 10.01
N THR A 49 6.52 29.01 10.74
CA THR A 49 6.32 30.01 11.80
C THR A 49 6.05 31.38 11.20
N ALA A 50 5.17 32.15 11.86
CA ALA A 50 4.86 33.52 11.45
C ALA A 50 6.11 34.39 11.58
N GLY A 51 6.70 34.77 10.44
CA GLY A 51 7.85 35.65 10.35
C GLY A 51 7.48 37.13 10.33
N VAL A 52 8.50 37.98 10.41
CA VAL A 52 8.45 39.43 10.16
C VAL A 52 7.96 39.70 8.72
N GLU A 53 7.48 40.91 8.43
CA GLU A 53 7.14 41.30 7.05
C GLU A 53 8.34 41.03 6.12
N PRO A 54 8.13 40.31 5.00
CA PRO A 54 9.21 39.87 4.15
C PRO A 54 9.75 41.03 3.31
N ASP A 55 11.08 41.14 3.21
CA ASP A 55 11.71 42.00 2.22
C ASP A 55 11.63 41.36 0.81
N ASP A 56 11.94 42.15 -0.23
CA ASP A 56 11.86 41.70 -1.63
C ASP A 56 12.77 40.50 -1.92
N GLU A 57 13.92 40.41 -1.22
CA GLU A 57 14.91 39.37 -1.41
C GLU A 57 14.43 38.02 -0.82
N LEU A 58 13.82 38.07 0.37
CA LEU A 58 13.17 36.96 1.03
C LEU A 58 11.99 36.47 0.21
N VAL A 59 11.16 37.37 -0.34
CA VAL A 59 10.08 36.99 -1.27
C VAL A 59 10.64 36.27 -2.49
N ARG A 60 11.75 36.76 -3.07
CA ARG A 60 12.39 36.12 -4.23
C ARG A 60 12.89 34.71 -3.90
N ILE A 61 13.52 34.51 -2.74
CA ILE A 61 14.03 33.20 -2.32
C ILE A 61 12.87 32.25 -2.03
N VAL A 62 11.85 32.68 -1.29
CA VAL A 62 10.67 31.87 -1.00
C VAL A 62 9.98 31.45 -2.31
N ARG A 63 9.84 32.35 -3.28
CA ARG A 63 9.35 31.99 -4.62
C ARG A 63 10.22 30.95 -5.32
N ALA A 64 11.54 31.03 -5.21
CA ALA A 64 12.42 30.01 -5.78
C ALA A 64 12.19 28.62 -5.14
N PHE A 65 11.88 28.57 -3.84
CA PHE A 65 11.48 27.33 -3.17
C PHE A 65 10.08 26.86 -3.61
N GLU A 66 9.12 27.77 -3.81
CA GLU A 66 7.79 27.43 -4.34
C GLU A 66 7.87 26.90 -5.77
N ASP A 67 8.60 27.60 -6.65
CA ASP A 67 8.83 27.23 -8.06
C ASP A 67 9.55 25.89 -8.20
N ALA A 68 10.44 25.57 -7.25
CA ALA A 68 11.13 24.28 -7.19
C ALA A 68 10.28 23.16 -6.54
N GLY A 69 9.07 23.47 -6.05
CA GLY A 69 8.17 22.51 -5.43
C GLY A 69 8.57 22.10 -3.99
N TYR A 70 9.40 22.89 -3.32
CA TYR A 70 9.88 22.60 -1.95
C TYR A 70 8.97 23.12 -0.85
N LEU A 71 7.87 23.80 -1.20
CA LEU A 71 6.94 24.38 -0.24
C LEU A 71 5.53 23.83 -0.40
N ALA A 72 4.83 23.71 0.72
CA ALA A 72 3.44 23.29 0.81
C ALA A 72 2.64 24.12 1.82
N ASP A 73 1.34 24.21 1.57
CA ASP A 73 0.37 24.84 2.46
C ASP A 73 0.02 23.88 3.63
N GLY A 74 0.75 23.97 4.73
CA GLY A 74 0.43 23.29 5.99
C GLY A 74 0.67 21.76 6.04
N PRO A 75 0.31 21.10 7.16
CA PRO A 75 0.61 19.67 7.35
C PRO A 75 -0.19 18.79 6.39
N GLN A 76 0.51 18.09 5.49
CA GLN A 76 -0.05 17.33 4.38
C GLN A 76 -0.53 15.90 4.74
N CYS A 77 -0.72 15.57 6.03
CA CYS A 77 -1.23 14.26 6.41
C CYS A 77 -2.75 14.37 6.66
N PRO A 78 -3.61 14.24 5.63
CA PRO A 78 -5.04 14.12 5.85
C PRO A 78 -5.29 12.93 6.78
N GLY A 79 -5.95 13.19 7.91
CA GLY A 79 -6.33 12.13 8.84
C GLY A 79 -7.30 11.14 8.19
N TRP A 80 -7.36 9.91 8.71
CA TRP A 80 -8.28 8.89 8.23
C TRP A 80 -9.74 9.38 8.30
N PRO A 81 -10.46 9.45 7.16
CA PRO A 81 -11.85 9.91 7.10
C PRO A 81 -12.77 9.10 8.00
N ALA A 82 -13.62 9.77 8.78
CA ALA A 82 -14.48 9.13 9.78
C ALA A 82 -15.45 8.10 9.18
N ASP A 83 -15.95 8.37 7.98
CA ASP A 83 -16.85 7.50 7.20
C ASP A 83 -16.16 6.27 6.60
N ARG A 84 -14.82 6.21 6.64
CA ARG A 84 -14.02 5.12 6.04
C ARG A 84 -13.19 4.33 7.05
N ARG A 85 -13.48 4.45 8.34
CA ARG A 85 -12.72 3.76 9.40
C ARG A 85 -12.99 2.27 9.49
N ASP A 86 -14.16 1.81 9.06
CA ASP A 86 -14.51 0.39 9.21
C ASP A 86 -13.75 -0.49 8.19
N ILE A 87 -12.76 -1.24 8.68
CA ILE A 87 -11.94 -2.15 7.88
C ILE A 87 -12.13 -3.58 8.39
N ARG A 88 -12.47 -4.53 7.51
CA ARG A 88 -12.59 -5.94 7.88
C ARG A 88 -11.28 -6.67 7.61
N LEU A 89 -10.78 -7.38 8.61
CA LEU A 89 -9.58 -8.22 8.49
C LEU A 89 -9.95 -9.70 8.57
N LEU A 90 -9.48 -10.49 7.61
CA LEU A 90 -9.78 -11.90 7.46
C LEU A 90 -8.50 -12.74 7.29
N GLY A 91 -8.55 -13.98 7.75
CA GLY A 91 -7.48 -14.96 7.56
C GLY A 91 -6.58 -15.13 8.78
N ASP A 92 -5.27 -15.31 8.56
CA ASP A 92 -4.35 -15.79 9.58
C ASP A 92 -3.90 -14.69 10.56
N PRO A 93 -4.03 -14.90 11.89
CA PRO A 93 -3.69 -13.92 12.91
C PRO A 93 -2.27 -13.37 12.84
N VAL A 94 -1.31 -14.20 12.43
CA VAL A 94 0.11 -13.82 12.26
C VAL A 94 0.28 -12.64 11.30
N LEU A 95 -0.66 -12.44 10.37
CA LEU A 95 -0.68 -11.30 9.45
C LEU A 95 -1.72 -10.24 9.85
N THR A 96 -2.91 -10.64 10.31
CA THR A 96 -3.99 -9.68 10.61
C THR A 96 -3.75 -8.89 11.90
N GLU A 97 -3.08 -9.46 12.90
CA GLU A 97 -2.79 -8.76 14.17
C GLU A 97 -1.84 -7.56 13.99
N PRO A 98 -0.63 -7.71 13.40
CA PRO A 98 0.25 -6.57 13.17
C PRO A 98 -0.40 -5.52 12.25
N LEU A 99 -1.17 -5.97 11.25
CA LEU A 99 -1.93 -5.06 10.39
C LEU A 99 -2.97 -4.26 11.18
N ALA A 100 -3.73 -4.90 12.08
CA ALA A 100 -4.71 -4.21 12.92
C ALA A 100 -4.06 -3.14 13.80
N VAL A 101 -2.86 -3.39 14.33
CA VAL A 101 -2.11 -2.41 15.13
C VAL A 101 -1.74 -1.19 14.28
N LEU A 102 -1.18 -1.41 13.09
CA LEU A 102 -0.80 -0.33 12.19
C LEU A 102 -2.02 0.49 11.75
N LEU A 103 -3.09 -0.16 11.33
CA LEU A 103 -4.33 0.50 10.91
C LEU A 103 -4.95 1.36 12.03
N ARG A 104 -4.95 0.88 13.29
CA ARG A 104 -5.41 1.69 14.44
C ARG A 104 -4.53 2.92 14.65
N SER A 105 -3.21 2.78 14.53
CA SER A 105 -2.29 3.92 14.65
C SER A 105 -2.48 4.97 13.56
N LEU A 106 -2.98 4.56 12.39
CA LEU A 106 -3.35 5.44 11.28
C LEU A 106 -4.76 6.05 11.41
N GLY A 107 -5.56 5.64 12.41
CA GLY A 107 -6.90 6.18 12.67
C GLY A 107 -8.07 5.33 12.13
N ALA A 108 -7.80 4.11 11.67
CA ALA A 108 -8.84 3.17 11.26
C ALA A 108 -9.42 2.38 12.47
N GLU A 109 -10.55 1.72 12.23
CA GLU A 109 -11.25 0.83 13.18
C GLU A 109 -11.29 -0.62 12.62
N PRO A 110 -10.15 -1.33 12.58
CA PRO A 110 -10.11 -2.68 12.04
C PRO A 110 -10.84 -3.67 12.95
N ARG A 111 -11.71 -4.48 12.35
CA ARG A 111 -12.39 -5.61 13.00
C ARG A 111 -11.96 -6.92 12.35
N THR A 112 -11.35 -7.78 13.16
CA THR A 112 -10.94 -9.13 12.73
C THR A 112 -12.12 -10.08 12.91
N ALA A 113 -12.46 -10.84 11.87
CA ALA A 113 -13.36 -11.98 12.04
C ALA A 113 -12.57 -13.16 12.62
N PRO A 114 -13.13 -13.93 13.58
CA PRO A 114 -12.44 -15.10 14.10
C PRO A 114 -12.13 -16.10 12.99
N PRO A 115 -10.95 -16.76 13.01
CA PRO A 115 -10.58 -17.77 12.02
C PRO A 115 -11.63 -18.90 12.02
N ALA A 116 -11.98 -19.41 10.84
CA ALA A 116 -12.81 -20.60 10.73
C ALA A 116 -12.12 -21.76 11.48
N SER A 117 -12.72 -22.25 12.56
CA SER A 117 -12.29 -23.51 13.13
C SER A 117 -12.59 -24.61 12.11
N ALA A 118 -11.57 -25.33 11.66
CA ALA A 118 -11.72 -26.46 10.74
C ALA A 118 -12.61 -27.60 11.30
N ALA A 119 -12.98 -27.54 12.59
CA ALA A 119 -13.89 -28.49 13.24
C ALA A 119 -15.37 -28.23 12.91
N ASP A 120 -15.72 -27.00 12.54
CA ASP A 120 -17.08 -26.66 12.13
C ASP A 120 -17.08 -26.57 10.61
N GLY A 121 -17.67 -27.55 9.93
CA GLY A 121 -17.82 -27.61 8.46
C GLY A 121 -18.62 -26.45 7.83
N GLN A 122 -18.72 -25.31 8.52
CA GLN A 122 -19.24 -24.05 8.04
C GLN A 122 -18.11 -23.33 7.29
N SER A 123 -18.02 -23.63 6.00
CA SER A 123 -17.45 -22.71 5.03
C SER A 123 -18.10 -21.35 5.26
N HIS A 124 -17.34 -20.33 5.68
CA HIS A 124 -17.86 -18.99 5.88
C HIS A 124 -18.54 -18.55 4.59
N SER A 125 -19.87 -18.52 4.59
CA SER A 125 -20.60 -17.95 3.48
C SER A 125 -20.17 -16.48 3.38
N PRO A 126 -19.78 -15.99 2.18
CA PRO A 126 -19.37 -14.60 1.97
C PRO A 126 -20.36 -13.56 2.54
N GLY A 127 -21.62 -13.95 2.73
CA GLY A 127 -22.68 -13.11 3.32
C GLY A 127 -22.36 -12.56 4.72
N HIS A 128 -21.60 -13.26 5.56
CA HIS A 128 -21.20 -12.72 6.88
C HIS A 128 -20.02 -11.74 6.80
N LEU A 129 -19.16 -11.89 5.78
CA LEU A 129 -17.99 -11.02 5.53
C LEU A 129 -18.38 -9.59 5.12
N LEU A 130 -19.66 -9.41 4.77
CA LEU A 130 -20.22 -8.26 4.08
C LEU A 130 -21.26 -7.50 4.91
N ALA A 131 -21.48 -7.92 6.16
CA ALA A 131 -22.39 -7.23 7.06
C ALA A 131 -21.84 -5.83 7.41
N GLY A 132 -22.62 -4.80 7.07
CA GLY A 132 -22.36 -3.41 7.45
C GLY A 132 -21.54 -2.57 6.48
N ASP A 133 -21.38 -3.00 5.22
CA ASP A 133 -20.72 -2.24 4.12
C ASP A 133 -19.41 -1.53 4.56
N PRO A 134 -18.37 -2.29 4.96
CA PRO A 134 -17.11 -1.72 5.39
C PRO A 134 -16.43 -0.97 4.24
N ALA A 135 -15.56 -0.02 4.57
CA ALA A 135 -14.80 0.73 3.56
C ALA A 135 -13.82 -0.18 2.80
N ALA A 136 -13.24 -1.17 3.49
CA ALA A 136 -12.37 -2.16 2.87
C ALA A 136 -12.41 -3.51 3.58
N VAL A 137 -12.08 -4.56 2.83
CA VAL A 137 -11.78 -5.91 3.31
C VAL A 137 -10.34 -6.25 2.96
N VAL A 138 -9.57 -6.71 3.96
CA VAL A 138 -8.22 -7.22 3.79
C VAL A 138 -8.17 -8.70 4.19
N TRP A 139 -7.77 -9.57 3.27
CA TRP A 139 -7.68 -11.01 3.54
C TRP A 139 -6.23 -11.50 3.41
N CYS A 140 -5.67 -11.97 4.53
CA CYS A 140 -4.28 -12.38 4.66
C CYS A 140 -4.17 -13.89 4.91
N LEU A 141 -3.45 -14.63 4.07
CA LEU A 141 -3.29 -16.08 4.22
C LEU A 141 -1.82 -16.48 4.46
N ASP A 142 -1.55 -17.27 5.50
CA ASP A 142 -0.27 -17.92 5.77
C ASP A 142 -0.09 -19.21 4.96
N GLY A 143 -0.51 -19.16 3.70
CA GLY A 143 -0.44 -20.29 2.80
C GLY A 143 -0.96 -19.95 1.40
N PRO A 144 -0.81 -20.90 0.47
CA PRO A 144 -1.30 -20.75 -0.89
C PRO A 144 -2.83 -20.70 -0.91
N VAL A 145 -3.38 -19.95 -1.86
CA VAL A 145 -4.81 -19.68 -1.97
C VAL A 145 -5.52 -20.81 -2.70
N PRO A 146 -6.46 -21.52 -2.06
CA PRO A 146 -7.33 -22.49 -2.74
C PRO A 146 -8.11 -21.83 -3.88
N GLU A 147 -8.41 -22.61 -4.91
CA GLU A 147 -9.27 -22.14 -6.00
C GLU A 147 -10.66 -21.79 -5.49
N GLY A 148 -11.23 -20.70 -5.99
CA GLY A 148 -12.57 -20.25 -5.63
C GLY A 148 -12.69 -19.51 -4.29
N LEU A 149 -11.67 -19.55 -3.42
CA LEU A 149 -11.77 -18.99 -2.07
C LEU A 149 -12.08 -17.48 -2.08
N TRP A 150 -11.51 -16.75 -3.02
CA TRP A 150 -11.64 -15.30 -3.13
C TRP A 150 -12.63 -14.84 -4.22
N ASP A 151 -13.31 -15.75 -4.93
CA ASP A 151 -14.19 -15.39 -6.06
C ASP A 151 -15.33 -14.45 -5.65
N ALA A 152 -15.90 -14.64 -4.46
CA ALA A 152 -16.92 -13.75 -3.93
C ALA A 152 -16.33 -12.40 -3.50
N ALA A 153 -15.10 -12.39 -2.99
CA ALA A 153 -14.40 -11.18 -2.57
C ALA A 153 -13.94 -10.34 -3.78
N ASP A 154 -13.67 -10.97 -4.92
CA ASP A 154 -13.34 -10.29 -6.18
C ASP A 154 -14.50 -9.42 -6.72
N ARG A 155 -15.73 -9.60 -6.23
CA ARG A 155 -16.91 -8.76 -6.56
C ARG A 155 -17.13 -7.60 -5.59
N LEU A 156 -16.36 -7.47 -4.51
CA LEU A 156 -16.47 -6.37 -3.54
C LEU A 156 -16.36 -4.97 -4.18
N PRO A 157 -15.47 -4.74 -5.16
CA PRO A 157 -15.34 -3.43 -5.80
C PRO A 157 -16.63 -2.97 -6.51
N GLU A 158 -17.51 -3.89 -6.95
CA GLU A 158 -18.82 -3.55 -7.54
C GLU A 158 -19.77 -2.91 -6.53
N ARG A 159 -19.51 -3.11 -5.24
CA ARG A 159 -20.26 -2.53 -4.12
C ARG A 159 -19.58 -1.31 -3.51
N GLY A 160 -18.48 -0.84 -4.10
CA GLY A 160 -17.68 0.26 -3.57
C GLY A 160 -16.85 -0.11 -2.33
N ILE A 161 -16.67 -1.41 -2.06
CA ILE A 161 -15.85 -1.91 -0.96
C ILE A 161 -14.46 -2.23 -1.51
N ALA A 162 -13.42 -1.61 -0.96
CA ALA A 162 -12.04 -1.91 -1.38
C ALA A 162 -11.62 -3.32 -0.93
N TRP A 163 -10.83 -3.96 -1.78
CA TRP A 163 -10.41 -5.34 -1.65
C TRP A 163 -8.89 -5.44 -1.78
N LEU A 164 -8.24 -5.83 -0.69
CA LEU A 164 -6.79 -6.00 -0.60
C LEU A 164 -6.47 -7.38 -0.02
N ARG A 165 -5.37 -7.99 -0.46
CA ARG A 165 -5.07 -9.37 -0.09
C ARG A 165 -3.59 -9.69 -0.14
N CYS A 166 -3.18 -10.61 0.72
CA CYS A 166 -1.85 -11.19 0.68
C CYS A 166 -1.89 -12.69 0.97
N HIS A 167 -0.91 -13.41 0.45
CA HIS A 167 -0.77 -14.84 0.69
C HIS A 167 0.69 -15.29 0.63
N ARG A 168 1.00 -16.47 1.19
CA ARG A 168 2.34 -17.04 1.19
C ARG A 168 2.43 -18.29 0.32
N GLU A 169 3.51 -18.38 -0.47
CA GLU A 169 3.88 -19.58 -1.22
C GLU A 169 5.35 -19.92 -0.95
N GLY A 170 5.58 -20.91 -0.08
CA GLY A 170 6.93 -21.26 0.36
C GLY A 170 7.62 -20.09 1.07
N TRP A 171 8.81 -19.70 0.58
CA TRP A 171 9.59 -18.55 1.05
C TRP A 171 9.22 -17.22 0.38
N GLN A 172 8.17 -17.20 -0.42
CA GLN A 172 7.66 -15.98 -1.04
C GLN A 172 6.32 -15.62 -0.43
N ALA A 173 6.08 -14.33 -0.23
CA ALA A 173 4.74 -13.82 0.00
C ALA A 173 4.37 -12.81 -1.07
N TYR A 174 3.09 -12.72 -1.37
CA TYR A 174 2.55 -11.85 -2.39
C TYR A 174 1.56 -10.88 -1.74
N VAL A 175 1.72 -9.59 -2.04
CA VAL A 175 0.68 -8.57 -1.83
C VAL A 175 0.09 -8.28 -3.20
N GLU A 176 -1.16 -8.66 -3.39
CA GLU A 176 -1.83 -8.45 -4.66
C GLU A 176 -2.36 -7.01 -4.79
N PRO A 177 -2.59 -6.53 -6.03
CA PRO A 177 -3.04 -5.16 -6.22
C PRO A 177 -4.35 -4.85 -5.49
N LEU A 178 -4.45 -3.62 -4.96
CA LEU A 178 -5.67 -3.09 -4.36
C LEU A 178 -6.76 -2.97 -5.43
N ALA A 179 -7.92 -3.56 -5.20
CA ALA A 179 -9.08 -3.41 -6.07
C ALA A 179 -10.16 -2.58 -5.36
N ALA A 180 -10.49 -1.41 -5.90
CA ALA A 180 -11.45 -0.49 -5.29
C ALA A 180 -12.59 -0.09 -6.21
N THR A 181 -12.44 -0.27 -7.53
CA THR A 181 -13.53 -0.05 -8.49
C THR A 181 -13.67 -1.23 -9.44
N PRO A 182 -14.82 -1.37 -10.12
CA PRO A 182 -14.95 -2.32 -11.23
C PRO A 182 -13.82 -2.13 -12.26
N GLY A 183 -13.28 -3.25 -12.78
CA GLY A 183 -12.16 -3.25 -13.73
C GLY A 183 -10.76 -3.26 -13.10
N ASP A 184 -10.66 -3.26 -11.77
CA ASP A 184 -9.40 -3.49 -11.08
C ASP A 184 -8.89 -4.93 -11.19
N VAL A 185 -7.62 -5.13 -10.81
CA VAL A 185 -7.01 -6.46 -10.83
C VAL A 185 -7.55 -7.30 -9.67
N THR A 186 -8.31 -8.33 -10.01
CA THR A 186 -8.86 -9.33 -9.08
C THR A 186 -7.84 -10.44 -8.81
N SER A 187 -8.12 -11.29 -7.82
CA SER A 187 -7.33 -12.49 -7.54
C SER A 187 -7.33 -13.43 -8.75
N ALA A 188 -8.50 -13.59 -9.37
CA ALA A 188 -8.63 -14.36 -10.61
C ALA A 188 -7.69 -13.86 -11.72
N HIS A 189 -7.54 -12.54 -11.89
CA HIS A 189 -6.60 -11.96 -12.86
C HIS A 189 -5.14 -12.30 -12.53
N VAL A 190 -4.73 -12.16 -11.26
CA VAL A 190 -3.36 -12.50 -10.82
C VAL A 190 -3.08 -13.98 -11.08
N ARG A 191 -3.99 -14.87 -10.68
CA ARG A 191 -3.89 -16.31 -10.88
C ARG A 191 -3.75 -16.67 -12.36
N ALA A 192 -4.62 -16.14 -13.21
CA ALA A 192 -4.62 -16.38 -14.65
C ALA A 192 -3.31 -15.90 -15.31
N ARG A 193 -2.83 -14.69 -14.97
CA ARG A 193 -1.57 -14.15 -15.48
C ARG A 193 -0.37 -14.99 -15.05
N ARG A 194 -0.35 -15.44 -13.78
CA ARG A 194 0.73 -16.30 -13.26
C ARG A 194 0.76 -17.67 -13.93
N LEU A 195 -0.40 -18.27 -14.21
CA LEU A 195 -0.48 -19.52 -14.98
C LEU A 195 0.00 -19.34 -16.42
N ALA A 196 -0.36 -18.23 -17.06
CA ALA A 196 0.08 -17.93 -18.43
C ALA A 196 1.60 -17.64 -18.53
N ALA A 197 2.20 -17.14 -17.44
CA ALA A 197 3.62 -16.76 -17.42
C ALA A 197 4.58 -17.89 -17.04
N THR A 198 4.08 -19.09 -16.70
CA THR A 198 4.92 -20.22 -16.29
C THR A 198 4.83 -21.39 -17.26
N PRO A 199 5.96 -22.04 -17.61
CA PRO A 199 5.92 -23.31 -18.35
C PRO A 199 5.32 -24.44 -17.49
N ALA A 200 5.42 -24.35 -16.16
CA ALA A 200 4.94 -25.36 -15.20
C ALA A 200 3.53 -25.05 -14.68
N HIS A 201 2.60 -24.70 -15.58
CA HIS A 201 1.26 -24.23 -15.22
C HIS A 201 0.40 -25.32 -14.56
N ARG A 202 0.60 -26.60 -14.93
CA ARG A 202 -0.12 -27.73 -14.33
C ARG A 202 0.34 -27.97 -12.89
N GLU A 203 1.65 -27.92 -12.67
CA GLU A 203 2.27 -28.06 -11.36
C GLU A 203 1.89 -26.90 -10.44
N LEU A 204 1.86 -25.67 -10.96
CA LEU A 204 1.41 -24.50 -10.20
C LEU A 204 -0.08 -24.58 -9.84
N ALA A 205 -0.94 -25.02 -10.77
CA ALA A 205 -2.35 -25.23 -10.48
C ALA A 205 -2.55 -26.32 -9.42
N ALA A 206 -1.84 -27.45 -9.52
CA ALA A 206 -1.85 -28.52 -8.52
C ALA A 206 -1.28 -28.06 -7.17
N TYR A 207 -0.27 -27.18 -7.19
CA TYR A 207 0.24 -26.56 -5.98
C TYR A 207 -0.87 -25.76 -5.28
N TRP A 208 -1.63 -24.93 -5.96
CA TRP A 208 -2.70 -24.16 -5.31
C TRP A 208 -3.90 -25.00 -4.84
N SER A 209 -4.28 -26.05 -5.57
CA SER A 209 -5.49 -26.83 -5.25
C SER A 209 -5.25 -28.00 -4.29
N GLY A 210 -4.04 -28.58 -4.30
CA GLY A 210 -3.77 -29.86 -3.67
C GLY A 210 -3.23 -29.77 -2.22
N PRO A 211 -3.54 -30.78 -1.37
CA PRO A 211 -2.86 -30.94 -0.09
C PRO A 211 -1.36 -31.12 -0.31
N ARG A 212 -0.55 -30.66 0.65
CA ARG A 212 0.91 -30.84 0.58
C ARG A 212 1.25 -32.31 0.81
N THR A 213 1.92 -32.92 -0.15
CA THR A 213 2.34 -34.33 -0.06
C THR A 213 3.40 -34.56 1.02
N SER A 214 4.30 -33.58 1.25
CA SER A 214 5.38 -33.65 2.25
C SER A 214 6.07 -32.30 2.46
N GLY A 215 6.83 -32.17 3.56
CA GLY A 215 7.73 -31.04 3.84
C GLY A 215 7.23 -30.11 4.96
N PRO A 216 8.14 -29.49 5.74
CA PRO A 216 7.74 -28.57 6.80
C PRO A 216 7.16 -27.28 6.21
N PRO A 217 6.08 -26.72 6.78
CA PRO A 217 5.59 -25.42 6.35
C PRO A 217 6.59 -24.33 6.71
N VAL A 218 6.82 -23.40 5.77
CA VAL A 218 7.48 -22.12 6.09
C VAL A 218 6.52 -21.33 6.98
N ARG A 219 7.07 -20.71 8.03
CA ARG A 219 6.32 -19.83 8.93
C ARG A 219 6.84 -18.41 8.77
N PHE A 220 5.95 -17.43 8.92
CA PHE A 220 6.38 -16.05 9.02
C PHE A 220 7.26 -15.83 10.24
N THR A 221 8.35 -15.10 10.04
CA THR A 221 9.05 -14.43 11.13
C THR A 221 8.31 -13.15 11.47
N VAL A 222 8.50 -12.63 12.70
CA VAL A 222 7.90 -11.35 13.12
C VAL A 222 8.26 -10.20 12.16
N PRO A 223 9.54 -10.03 11.73
CA PRO A 223 9.88 -8.99 10.76
C PRO A 223 9.17 -9.13 9.42
N ALA A 224 9.02 -10.35 8.90
CA ALA A 224 8.36 -10.59 7.63
C ALA A 224 6.85 -10.29 7.69
N ALA A 225 6.18 -10.70 8.77
CA ALA A 225 4.78 -10.35 9.01
C ALA A 225 4.58 -8.84 9.17
N GLY A 226 5.48 -8.17 9.92
CA GLY A 226 5.48 -6.72 10.08
C GLY A 226 5.65 -5.97 8.76
N LEU A 227 6.56 -6.43 7.89
CA LEU A 227 6.75 -5.86 6.56
C LEU A 227 5.48 -5.97 5.69
N LEU A 228 4.85 -7.15 5.63
CA LEU A 228 3.60 -7.31 4.88
C LEU A 228 2.48 -6.43 5.44
N ALA A 229 2.35 -6.36 6.76
CA ALA A 229 1.39 -5.49 7.42
C ALA A 229 1.62 -4.01 7.07
N ALA A 230 2.88 -3.56 7.03
CA ALA A 230 3.23 -2.19 6.65
C ALA A 230 2.90 -1.89 5.18
N LEU A 231 3.22 -2.80 4.26
CA LEU A 231 2.89 -2.64 2.83
C LEU A 231 1.37 -2.54 2.61
N LEU A 232 0.59 -3.41 3.28
CA LEU A 232 -0.87 -3.39 3.21
C LEU A 232 -1.46 -2.11 3.81
N ALA A 233 -0.94 -1.67 4.95
CA ALA A 233 -1.41 -0.46 5.63
C ALA A 233 -1.09 0.81 4.81
N ASP A 234 0.08 0.90 4.18
CA ASP A 234 0.45 2.04 3.32
C ASP A 234 -0.44 2.12 2.08
N ASP A 235 -0.64 1.01 1.34
CA ASP A 235 -1.52 0.98 0.17
C ASP A 235 -2.96 1.39 0.54
N LEU A 236 -3.48 0.91 1.67
CA LEU A 236 -4.83 1.22 2.12
C LEU A 236 -4.96 2.67 2.59
N SER A 237 -3.98 3.16 3.35
CA SER A 237 -3.93 4.54 3.83
C SER A 237 -3.91 5.53 2.66
N ARG A 238 -3.05 5.31 1.67
CA ARG A 238 -2.98 6.16 0.46
C ARG A 238 -4.28 6.17 -0.30
N TRP A 239 -4.87 4.99 -0.53
CA TRP A 239 -6.16 4.90 -1.22
C TRP A 239 -7.27 5.66 -0.49
N ILE A 240 -7.36 5.53 0.83
CA ILE A 240 -8.41 6.18 1.64
C ILE A 240 -8.25 7.70 1.68
N THR A 241 -7.01 8.16 1.81
CA THR A 241 -6.67 9.58 1.92
C THR A 241 -6.57 10.29 0.57
N GLY A 242 -6.53 9.53 -0.53
CA GLY A 242 -6.24 10.07 -1.85
C GLY A 242 -4.79 10.52 -2.02
N ALA A 243 -3.89 10.11 -1.12
CA ALA A 243 -2.48 10.43 -1.25
C ALA A 243 -1.90 9.76 -2.52
N PRO A 244 -0.98 10.44 -3.23
CA PRO A 244 -0.39 9.88 -4.44
C PRO A 244 0.41 8.60 -4.16
N ASP A 245 0.46 7.73 -5.16
CA ASP A 245 1.39 6.62 -5.20
C ASP A 245 2.84 7.15 -5.23
N THR A 246 3.73 6.52 -4.47
CA THR A 246 5.17 6.88 -4.40
C THR A 246 6.06 6.04 -5.30
N GLY A 247 5.52 4.95 -5.87
CA GLY A 247 6.25 4.05 -6.76
C GLY A 247 5.88 4.26 -8.23
N GLU A 248 6.67 3.67 -9.12
CA GLU A 248 6.44 3.72 -10.58
C GLU A 248 5.12 3.07 -11.00
N LEU A 249 4.66 2.10 -10.22
CA LEU A 249 3.41 1.38 -10.47
C LEU A 249 2.35 1.77 -9.45
N PRO A 250 1.12 2.08 -9.89
CA PRO A 250 0.04 2.40 -8.96
C PRO A 250 -0.38 1.15 -8.16
N ALA A 251 -0.79 1.33 -6.90
CA ALA A 251 -1.20 0.22 -6.03
C ALA A 251 -2.23 -0.73 -6.67
N ARG A 252 -3.10 -0.19 -7.52
CA ARG A 252 -4.16 -0.92 -8.24
C ARG A 252 -3.68 -1.83 -9.37
N ARG A 253 -2.41 -1.71 -9.78
CA ARG A 253 -1.77 -2.53 -10.84
C ARG A 253 -0.47 -3.19 -10.39
N ARG A 254 -0.15 -3.11 -9.10
CA ARG A 254 1.14 -3.51 -8.54
C ARG A 254 1.02 -4.79 -7.73
N LEU A 255 1.61 -5.87 -8.23
CA LEU A 255 1.82 -7.11 -7.47
C LEU A 255 3.20 -7.02 -6.80
N ARG A 256 3.25 -7.07 -5.47
CA ARG A 256 4.52 -7.18 -4.76
C ARG A 256 4.80 -8.63 -4.40
N ARG A 257 6.02 -9.07 -4.68
CA ARG A 257 6.58 -10.34 -4.21
C ARG A 257 7.68 -10.04 -3.18
N VAL A 258 7.53 -10.61 -2.00
CA VAL A 258 8.45 -10.46 -0.85
C VAL A 258 9.17 -11.77 -0.61
N ASP A 259 10.50 -11.76 -0.67
CA ASP A 259 11.31 -12.89 -0.24
C ASP A 259 11.43 -12.91 1.28
N LEU A 260 10.91 -13.95 1.93
CA LEU A 260 10.82 -14.03 3.39
C LEU A 260 12.17 -14.29 4.07
N ARG A 261 13.23 -14.59 3.30
CA ARG A 261 14.59 -14.82 3.83
C ARG A 261 15.37 -13.51 3.90
N THR A 262 15.20 -12.65 2.90
CA THR A 262 15.96 -11.41 2.74
C THR A 262 15.13 -10.15 2.95
N LEU A 263 13.81 -10.29 3.05
CA LEU A 263 12.83 -9.19 3.09
C LEU A 263 12.88 -8.29 1.85
N THR A 264 13.43 -8.79 0.75
CA THR A 264 13.49 -8.07 -0.52
C THR A 264 12.10 -8.01 -1.14
N VAL A 265 11.66 -6.79 -1.47
CA VAL A 265 10.40 -6.53 -2.16
C VAL A 265 10.67 -6.30 -3.63
N THR A 266 9.97 -7.03 -4.48
CA THR A 266 9.99 -6.87 -5.95
C THR A 266 8.59 -6.55 -6.44
N GLU A 267 8.47 -5.61 -7.36
CA GLU A 267 7.18 -5.14 -7.86
C GLU A 267 6.99 -5.55 -9.32
N HIS A 268 5.79 -6.01 -9.66
CA HIS A 268 5.44 -6.47 -10.99
C HIS A 268 4.13 -5.83 -11.44
N PRO A 269 4.06 -5.29 -12.67
CA PRO A 269 2.81 -4.79 -13.21
C PRO A 269 1.87 -5.96 -13.52
N VAL A 270 0.60 -5.81 -13.15
CA VAL A 270 -0.46 -6.76 -13.50
C VAL A 270 -1.61 -6.02 -14.16
N LEU A 271 -2.04 -6.57 -15.30
CA LEU A 271 -3.18 -6.08 -16.04
C LEU A 271 -4.37 -7.03 -15.84
N PRO A 272 -5.61 -6.50 -15.80
CA PRO A 272 -6.81 -7.33 -15.88
C PRO A 272 -6.75 -8.29 -17.06
N VAL A 273 -7.39 -9.43 -16.90
CA VAL A 273 -7.58 -10.38 -18.00
C VAL A 273 -8.94 -10.07 -18.61
N PRO A 274 -9.02 -9.72 -19.91
CA PRO A 274 -10.30 -9.49 -20.56
C PRO A 274 -11.18 -10.74 -20.49
N ASP A 275 -12.50 -10.55 -20.47
CA ASP A 275 -13.44 -11.65 -20.64
C ASP A 275 -13.18 -12.32 -21.99
N VAL A 276 -12.83 -13.60 -21.95
CA VAL A 276 -12.60 -14.42 -23.14
C VAL A 276 -13.73 -15.42 -23.28
N ALA A 277 -14.19 -15.62 -24.52
CA ALA A 277 -15.19 -16.64 -24.81
C ALA A 277 -14.65 -18.02 -24.38
N PRO A 278 -15.49 -18.88 -23.77
CA PRO A 278 -15.07 -20.22 -23.41
C PRO A 278 -14.59 -20.97 -24.66
N MET A 279 -13.51 -21.73 -24.51
CA MET A 279 -13.03 -22.59 -25.59
C MET A 279 -14.15 -23.53 -26.03
N PRO A 280 -14.38 -23.72 -27.34
CA PRO A 280 -15.35 -24.70 -27.82
C PRO A 280 -15.01 -26.04 -27.20
N LYS A 281 -15.98 -26.70 -26.56
CA LYS A 281 -15.78 -28.07 -26.08
C LYS A 281 -15.35 -28.91 -27.28
N GLN A 282 -14.21 -29.58 -27.20
CA GLN A 282 -13.89 -30.61 -28.18
C GLN A 282 -14.97 -31.67 -28.08
N ALA A 283 -15.71 -31.89 -29.16
CA ALA A 283 -16.54 -33.07 -29.30
C ALA A 283 -15.58 -34.27 -29.40
N GLY A 284 -15.43 -35.03 -28.31
CA GLY A 284 -14.54 -36.18 -28.23
C GLY A 284 -14.84 -36.99 -26.98
#